data_AF-A0A7Z9PRG0-F1
#
_entry.id   AF-A0A7Z9PRG0-F1
#
_cell.length_a   1.000
_cell.length_b   1.000
_cell.length_c   1.000
_cell.angle_alpha   90.00
_cell.angle_beta   90.00
_cell.angle_gamma   90.00
#
_symmetry.space_group_name_H-M   'P 1'
#
loop_
_entity.id
_entity.type
_entity.pdbx_description
1 polymer ?
#
loop_
_entity_poly.entity_id
_entity_poly.type
_entity_poly.pdbx_seq_one_letter_code
_entity_poly.pdbx_strand_id
1 'polypeptide(L)'
;MPKDVKPHQLTKQVGRATTRWVFEGSVYDNAASTTSADWENIPVQFGTGIVPGIINRTYIDLAGWSRQELTAFFNGFDIQRSLPPLSITGVALIFEYDFITSRKLTRGELSNIFNEPGFLSSTLDLSQLIYGEKRVWGQNVNIPGSFIIVDAETSGTGDATAMDKLHWTRLIVYGAAATAADIEASATNLVVSAVTAKEKDLVWMERLRRSYVLEDRTDV
;
A
#
# COMPACT_ATOMS: atom_id res chain seq x y z
N MET A 1 6.43 -17.36 -28.79
CA MET A 1 7.19 -16.78 -27.66
C MET A 1 7.20 -15.27 -27.84
N PRO A 2 7.07 -14.50 -26.75
CA PRO A 2 7.27 -13.06 -26.79
C PRO A 2 8.65 -12.74 -27.36
N LYS A 3 8.74 -11.76 -28.27
CA LYS A 3 10.03 -11.28 -28.76
C LYS A 3 10.58 -10.25 -27.77
N ASP A 4 11.89 -10.16 -27.68
CA ASP A 4 12.62 -9.10 -26.95
C ASP A 4 12.31 -9.02 -25.45
N VAL A 5 12.32 -10.19 -24.80
CA VAL A 5 12.19 -10.32 -23.35
C VAL A 5 13.40 -9.70 -22.66
N LYS A 6 13.20 -8.61 -21.90
CA LYS A 6 14.25 -7.92 -21.14
C LYS A 6 13.91 -7.91 -19.65
N PRO A 7 14.81 -8.40 -18.77
CA PRO A 7 14.61 -8.30 -17.33
C PRO A 7 14.92 -6.88 -16.83
N HIS A 8 14.14 -6.44 -15.86
CA HIS A 8 14.24 -5.13 -15.22
C HIS A 8 14.06 -5.27 -13.72
N GLN A 9 14.78 -4.43 -12.97
CA GLN A 9 14.56 -4.24 -11.55
C GLN A 9 14.16 -2.78 -11.32
N LEU A 10 12.97 -2.58 -10.76
CA LEU A 10 12.47 -1.25 -10.42
C LEU A 10 12.56 -1.08 -8.91
N THR A 11 12.95 0.11 -8.47
CA THR A 11 13.01 0.44 -7.04
C THR A 11 12.26 1.73 -6.77
N LYS A 12 11.57 1.78 -5.64
CA LYS A 12 10.93 2.99 -5.12
C LYS A 12 11.19 3.05 -3.62
N GLN A 13 11.36 4.25 -3.09
CA GLN A 13 11.63 4.45 -1.68
C GLN A 13 10.60 5.40 -1.08
N VAL A 14 10.20 5.12 0.15
CA VAL A 14 9.38 5.99 0.98
C VAL A 14 10.16 6.34 2.23
N GLY A 15 10.23 7.63 2.51
CA GLY A 15 10.88 8.15 3.70
C GLY A 15 10.14 7.81 4.98
N ARG A 16 10.87 7.93 6.08
CA ARG A 16 10.34 7.79 7.44
C ARG A 16 9.32 8.89 7.73
N ALA A 17 8.31 8.59 8.52
CA ALA A 17 7.36 9.58 9.03
C ALA A 17 7.13 9.38 10.52
N THR A 18 6.90 10.49 11.22
CA THR A 18 6.42 10.46 12.61
C THR A 18 5.10 11.21 12.65
N THR A 19 4.12 10.62 13.31
CA THR A 19 2.83 11.25 13.59
C THR A 19 2.57 11.15 15.09
N ARG A 20 1.89 12.15 15.64
CA ARG A 20 1.42 12.14 17.02
C ARG A 20 -0.09 12.17 17.00
N TRP A 21 -0.71 11.21 17.64
CA TRP A 21 -2.16 11.18 17.84
C TRP A 21 -2.48 11.49 19.29
N VAL A 22 -3.41 12.42 19.50
CA VAL A 22 -3.90 12.79 20.83
C VAL A 22 -5.34 12.34 20.95
N PHE A 23 -5.65 11.62 22.03
CA PHE A 23 -7.02 11.23 22.37
C PHE A 23 -7.61 12.28 23.31
N GLU A 24 -8.59 13.04 22.83
CA GLU A 24 -9.42 13.92 23.65
C GLU A 24 -10.86 13.37 23.68
N GLY A 25 -11.17 12.56 24.69
CA GLY A 25 -12.49 11.94 24.84
C GLY A 25 -12.74 10.75 23.90
N SER A 26 -13.94 10.68 23.30
CA SER A 26 -14.35 9.59 22.39
C SER A 26 -14.12 9.89 20.90
N VAL A 27 -13.45 11.00 20.59
CA VAL A 27 -13.21 11.47 19.22
C VAL A 27 -11.71 11.55 18.99
N TYR A 28 -11.25 10.94 17.91
CA TYR A 28 -9.89 11.16 17.42
C TYR A 28 -9.82 12.58 16.89
N ASP A 29 -9.20 13.48 17.64
CA ASP A 29 -8.98 14.82 17.13
C ASP A 29 -7.94 14.74 16.01
N ASN A 30 -8.27 15.30 14.84
CA ASN A 30 -7.42 15.28 13.65
C ASN A 30 -6.19 16.20 13.79
N ALA A 31 -5.86 16.64 15.01
CA ALA A 31 -4.67 17.40 15.36
C ALA A 31 -3.37 16.58 15.24
N ALA A 32 -3.37 15.56 14.38
CA ALA A 32 -2.19 14.79 14.06
C ALA A 32 -1.28 15.61 13.15
N SER A 33 -0.06 15.89 13.62
CA SER A 33 1.00 16.51 12.82
C SER A 33 1.88 15.42 12.22
N THR A 34 1.99 15.34 10.89
CA THR A 34 3.01 14.52 10.22
C THR A 34 4.28 15.33 10.02
N THR A 35 5.44 14.73 10.31
CA THR A 35 6.74 15.39 10.15
C THR A 35 7.27 15.38 8.71
N SER A 36 6.59 14.70 7.79
CA SER A 36 7.00 14.57 6.38
C SER A 36 5.85 14.92 5.42
N ALA A 37 6.16 15.73 4.40
CA ALA A 37 5.16 16.24 3.44
C ALA A 37 4.44 15.15 2.63
N ASP A 38 5.04 13.98 2.46
CA ASP A 38 4.49 12.89 1.64
C ASP A 38 3.55 11.94 2.41
N TRP A 39 3.37 12.16 3.71
CA TRP A 39 2.52 11.35 4.57
C TRP A 39 1.32 12.15 5.06
N GLU A 40 0.14 11.59 4.90
CA GLU A 40 -1.12 12.19 5.35
C GLU A 40 -1.78 11.32 6.43
N ASN A 41 -2.46 11.98 7.37
CA ASN A 41 -3.25 11.30 8.39
C ASN A 41 -4.62 10.91 7.82
N ILE A 42 -5.08 9.70 8.16
CA ILE A 42 -6.37 9.17 7.76
C ILE A 42 -7.05 8.47 8.96
N PRO A 43 -8.32 8.80 9.26
CA PRO A 43 -9.14 7.97 10.15
C PRO A 43 -9.54 6.69 9.41
N VAL A 44 -9.29 5.54 10.02
CA VAL A 44 -9.65 4.23 9.47
C VAL A 44 -10.77 3.64 10.33
N GLN A 45 -11.79 3.08 9.70
CA GLN A 45 -12.89 2.42 10.38
C GLN A 45 -12.46 1.04 10.86
N PHE A 46 -12.68 0.74 12.14
CA PHE A 46 -12.45 -0.59 12.72
C PHE A 46 -13.65 -1.00 13.57
N GLY A 47 -14.50 -1.89 13.04
CA GLY A 47 -15.79 -2.21 13.63
C GLY A 47 -16.70 -0.98 13.69
N THR A 48 -17.20 -0.65 14.88
CA THR A 48 -17.98 0.58 15.14
C THR A 48 -17.11 1.77 15.52
N GLY A 49 -15.79 1.59 15.62
CA GLY A 49 -14.83 2.62 16.01
C GLY A 49 -14.08 3.22 14.82
N ILE A 50 -13.37 4.30 15.09
CA ILE A 50 -12.35 4.86 14.23
C ILE A 50 -11.00 4.57 14.89
N VAL A 51 -9.95 4.37 14.11
CA VAL A 51 -8.59 4.22 14.58
C VAL A 51 -7.65 5.09 13.74
N PRO A 52 -6.51 5.51 14.28
CA PRO A 52 -5.62 6.41 13.56
C PRO A 52 -4.80 5.63 12.54
N GLY A 53 -4.63 6.22 11.35
CA GLY A 53 -3.75 5.71 10.33
C GLY A 53 -2.98 6.83 9.63
N ILE A 54 -1.87 6.44 9.01
CA ILE A 54 -1.08 7.30 8.13
C ILE A 54 -0.86 6.61 6.80
N ILE A 55 -0.90 7.39 5.72
CA ILE A 55 -0.72 6.87 4.37
C ILE A 55 0.34 7.64 3.60
N ASN A 56 1.08 6.90 2.79
CA ASN A 56 1.94 7.40 1.75
C ASN A 56 1.47 6.86 0.41
N ARG A 57 1.34 7.73 -0.58
CA ARG A 57 0.92 7.37 -1.94
C ARG A 57 1.99 7.81 -2.92
N THR A 58 2.59 6.85 -3.61
CA THR A 58 3.61 7.08 -4.62
C THR A 58 3.35 6.23 -5.86
N TYR A 59 4.20 6.33 -6.87
CA TYR A 59 4.05 5.54 -8.09
C TYR A 59 5.39 5.16 -8.72
N ILE A 60 5.37 4.05 -9.45
CA ILE A 60 6.41 3.61 -10.37
C ILE A 60 5.97 4.04 -11.77
N ASP A 61 6.87 4.74 -12.46
CA ASP A 61 6.65 5.19 -13.83
C ASP A 61 7.03 4.09 -14.82
N LEU A 62 6.06 3.68 -15.64
CA LEU A 62 6.19 2.71 -16.71
C LEU A 62 5.95 3.34 -18.10
N ALA A 63 5.76 4.66 -18.17
CA ALA A 63 5.39 5.36 -19.42
C ALA A 63 6.44 5.19 -20.54
N GLY A 64 7.71 4.96 -20.17
CA GLY A 64 8.75 4.64 -21.14
C GLY A 64 8.52 3.31 -21.86
N TRP A 65 7.94 2.33 -21.18
CA TRP A 65 7.66 0.99 -21.70
C TRP A 65 6.36 0.95 -22.49
N SER A 66 5.31 1.61 -21.99
CA SER A 66 4.03 1.72 -22.70
C SER A 66 4.19 2.42 -24.06
N ARG A 67 5.00 3.49 -24.13
CA ARG A 67 5.34 4.19 -25.39
C ARG A 67 6.05 3.32 -26.42
N GLN A 68 6.69 2.24 -25.98
CA GLN A 68 7.36 1.26 -26.85
C GLN A 68 6.47 0.05 -27.16
N GLU A 69 5.18 0.10 -26.79
CA GLU A 69 4.24 -1.01 -26.92
C GLU A 69 4.71 -2.27 -26.19
N LEU A 70 5.36 -2.09 -25.04
CA LEU A 70 5.83 -3.18 -24.19
C LEU A 70 4.83 -3.42 -23.06
N THR A 71 4.59 -4.70 -22.79
CA THR A 71 3.86 -5.14 -21.59
C THR A 71 4.85 -5.46 -20.47
N ALA A 72 4.57 -5.00 -19.26
CA ALA A 72 5.31 -5.35 -18.06
C ALA A 72 4.69 -6.58 -17.38
N PHE A 73 5.51 -7.61 -17.18
CA PHE A 73 5.20 -8.83 -16.43
C PHE A 73 5.96 -8.81 -15.11
N PHE A 74 5.27 -8.97 -13.99
CA PHE A 74 5.90 -8.92 -12.67
C PHE A 74 6.24 -10.33 -12.19
N ASN A 75 7.50 -10.55 -11.82
CA ASN A 75 7.99 -11.82 -11.32
C ASN A 75 8.05 -11.86 -9.79
N GLY A 76 8.12 -10.69 -9.15
CA GLY A 76 8.19 -10.62 -7.70
C GLY A 76 8.19 -9.19 -7.19
N PHE A 77 7.67 -9.04 -5.99
CA PHE A 77 7.65 -7.81 -5.21
C PHE A 77 8.31 -8.09 -3.86
N ASP A 78 9.15 -7.16 -3.40
CA ASP A 78 9.80 -7.24 -2.11
C ASP A 78 9.70 -5.88 -1.40
N ILE A 79 9.20 -5.90 -0.16
CA ILE A 79 9.01 -4.73 0.70
C ILE A 79 10.06 -4.77 1.82
N GLN A 80 11.12 -4.01 1.63
CA GLN A 80 12.25 -3.96 2.55
C GLN A 80 12.07 -2.81 3.53
N ARG A 81 11.93 -3.14 4.81
CA ARG A 81 11.73 -2.17 5.90
C ARG A 81 13.04 -1.96 6.64
N SER A 82 13.36 -0.72 7.00
CA SER A 82 14.57 -0.43 7.76
C SER A 82 14.49 -0.89 9.21
N LEU A 83 13.30 -0.80 9.82
CA LEU A 83 13.02 -1.11 11.23
C LEU A 83 11.55 -1.56 11.38
N PRO A 84 11.20 -2.29 12.46
CA PRO A 84 9.81 -2.43 12.89
C PRO A 84 9.19 -1.05 13.16
N PRO A 85 7.86 -0.88 13.04
CA PRO A 85 7.20 0.33 13.50
C PRO A 85 7.48 0.55 14.99
N LEU A 86 7.73 1.80 15.37
CA LEU A 86 7.96 2.20 16.76
C LEU A 86 6.72 2.92 17.27
N SER A 87 6.32 2.58 18.50
CA SER A 87 5.34 3.31 19.28
C SER A 87 5.87 3.51 20.68
N ILE A 88 5.78 4.74 21.17
CA ILE A 88 6.34 5.11 22.48
C ILE A 88 5.33 4.79 23.61
N THR A 89 4.02 4.68 23.33
CA THR A 89 3.00 4.39 24.35
C THR A 89 1.70 3.80 23.78
N GLY A 90 1.16 2.79 24.47
CA GLY A 90 -0.27 2.44 24.44
C GLY A 90 -0.83 1.74 23.20
N VAL A 91 -0.05 1.50 22.14
CA VAL A 91 -0.51 0.80 20.93
C VAL A 91 -0.22 -0.70 21.03
N ALA A 92 -1.27 -1.52 21.12
CA ALA A 92 -1.14 -2.97 21.24
C ALA A 92 -0.88 -3.67 19.89
N LEU A 93 -1.46 -3.15 18.81
CA LEU A 93 -1.40 -3.72 17.46
C LEU A 93 -1.13 -2.64 16.42
N ILE A 94 -0.31 -2.96 15.42
CA ILE A 94 -0.05 -2.11 14.26
C ILE A 94 -0.27 -2.94 13.00
N PHE A 95 -1.12 -2.45 12.11
CA PHE A 95 -1.39 -3.06 10.81
C PHE A 95 -0.67 -2.25 9.74
N GLU A 96 0.28 -2.86 9.06
CA GLU A 96 0.92 -2.29 7.88
C GLU A 96 0.33 -2.94 6.64
N TYR A 97 -0.03 -2.10 5.68
CA TYR A 97 -0.51 -2.51 4.38
C TYR A 97 0.33 -1.85 3.29
N ASP A 98 0.79 -2.65 2.33
CA ASP A 98 1.43 -2.17 1.12
C ASP A 98 0.64 -2.69 -0.07
N PHE A 99 0.06 -1.77 -0.86
CA PHE A 99 -0.71 -2.12 -2.05
C PHE A 99 -0.06 -1.55 -3.30
N ILE A 100 0.02 -2.39 -4.32
CA ILE A 100 0.40 -2.01 -5.67
C ILE A 100 -0.81 -2.22 -6.55
N THR A 101 -1.34 -1.11 -7.05
CA THR A 101 -2.61 -1.06 -7.76
C THR A 101 -2.44 -0.40 -9.11
N SER A 102 -3.35 -0.74 -10.02
CA SER A 102 -3.44 -0.12 -11.35
C SER A 102 -3.81 1.37 -11.30
N ARG A 103 -4.38 1.83 -10.18
CA ARG A 103 -4.86 3.20 -9.98
C ARG A 103 -4.59 3.69 -8.57
N LYS A 104 -4.70 5.00 -8.36
CA LYS A 104 -4.59 5.60 -7.02
C LYS A 104 -5.77 5.18 -6.14
N LEU A 105 -5.47 4.71 -4.93
CA LEU A 105 -6.49 4.40 -3.92
C LEU A 105 -6.99 5.68 -3.23
N THR A 106 -8.31 5.82 -3.14
CA THR A 106 -8.96 6.97 -2.52
C THR A 106 -8.91 6.89 -0.99
N ARG A 107 -9.25 7.99 -0.30
CA ARG A 107 -9.35 7.99 1.16
C ARG A 107 -10.50 7.10 1.65
N GLY A 108 -11.63 7.10 0.93
CA GLY A 108 -12.79 6.27 1.29
C GLY A 108 -12.49 4.78 1.26
N GLU A 109 -11.78 4.32 0.24
CA GLU A 109 -11.41 2.90 0.10
C GLU A 109 -10.44 2.45 1.20
N LEU A 110 -9.45 3.28 1.51
CA LEU A 110 -8.48 3.00 2.58
C LEU A 110 -9.11 3.12 3.97
N SER A 111 -10.20 3.87 4.13
CA SER A 111 -10.89 3.96 5.42
C SER A 111 -11.59 2.65 5.80
N ASN A 112 -11.91 1.77 4.85
CA ASN A 112 -12.56 0.48 5.09
C ASN A 112 -11.62 -0.72 4.83
N ILE A 113 -10.32 -0.56 5.11
CA ILE A 113 -9.29 -1.50 4.64
C ILE A 113 -9.34 -2.88 5.30
N PHE A 114 -9.98 -3.00 6.47
CA PHE A 114 -10.06 -4.27 7.21
C PHE A 114 -10.95 -5.33 6.56
N ASN A 115 -11.72 -4.96 5.52
CA ASN A 115 -12.38 -5.93 4.65
C ASN A 115 -11.45 -6.50 3.56
N GLU A 116 -10.17 -6.07 3.56
CA GLU A 116 -9.05 -6.47 2.71
C GLU A 116 -9.28 -6.32 1.20
N PRO A 117 -8.39 -5.66 0.45
CA PRO A 117 -8.58 -5.49 -1.00
C PRO A 117 -8.71 -6.84 -1.74
N GLY A 118 -9.75 -6.98 -2.55
CA GLY A 118 -10.00 -8.19 -3.35
C GLY A 118 -10.79 -9.30 -2.66
N PHE A 119 -11.24 -9.11 -1.41
CA PHE A 119 -12.10 -10.06 -0.70
C PHE A 119 -13.57 -9.62 -0.66
N LEU A 120 -14.45 -10.53 -0.25
CA LEU A 120 -15.87 -10.25 -0.11
C LEU A 120 -16.09 -9.13 0.91
N SER A 121 -16.96 -8.16 0.59
CA SER A 121 -17.21 -6.94 1.39
C SER A 121 -16.13 -5.87 1.31
N SER A 122 -15.09 -6.07 0.51
CA SER A 122 -14.13 -5.02 0.17
C SER A 122 -14.71 -4.01 -0.79
N THR A 123 -14.26 -2.76 -0.68
CA THR A 123 -14.54 -1.71 -1.68
C THR A 123 -13.61 -1.78 -2.88
N LEU A 124 -12.52 -2.54 -2.77
CA LEU A 124 -11.51 -2.70 -3.80
C LEU A 124 -11.64 -4.06 -4.49
N ASP A 125 -11.79 -4.03 -5.80
CA ASP A 125 -11.82 -5.23 -6.63
C ASP A 125 -10.43 -5.85 -6.76
N LEU A 126 -10.36 -7.18 -6.69
CA LEU A 126 -9.12 -7.94 -6.86
C LEU A 126 -8.48 -7.63 -8.22
N SER A 127 -9.27 -7.35 -9.24
CA SER A 127 -8.78 -7.01 -10.57
C SER A 127 -7.94 -5.73 -10.63
N GLN A 128 -8.03 -4.87 -9.61
CA GLN A 128 -7.25 -3.64 -9.47
C GLN A 128 -5.99 -3.82 -8.61
N LEU A 129 -5.90 -4.94 -7.88
CA LEU A 129 -4.80 -5.26 -6.99
C LEU A 129 -3.78 -6.17 -7.70
N ILE A 130 -2.63 -5.60 -8.04
CA ILE A 130 -1.53 -6.35 -8.64
C ILE A 130 -0.77 -7.09 -7.55
N TYR A 131 -0.51 -6.40 -6.43
CA TYR A 131 0.13 -6.98 -5.26
C TYR A 131 -0.35 -6.27 -3.98
N GLY A 132 -0.50 -7.03 -2.92
CA GLY A 132 -0.83 -6.56 -1.58
C GLY A 132 -0.01 -7.34 -0.55
N GLU A 133 0.50 -6.65 0.47
CA GLU A 133 1.08 -7.24 1.67
C GLU A 133 0.41 -6.63 2.90
N LYS A 134 -0.10 -7.48 3.79
CA LYS A 134 -0.53 -7.11 5.14
C LYS A 134 0.48 -7.65 6.13
N ARG A 135 0.89 -6.84 7.10
CA ARG A 135 1.70 -7.28 8.23
C ARG A 135 1.11 -6.73 9.52
N VAL A 136 0.93 -7.60 10.51
CA VAL A 136 0.43 -7.24 11.83
C VAL A 136 1.56 -7.36 12.83
N TRP A 137 1.82 -6.26 13.52
CA TRP A 137 2.79 -6.17 14.59
C TRP A 137 2.07 -6.11 15.94
N GLY A 138 2.49 -6.95 16.87
CA GLY A 138 2.00 -6.95 18.25
C GLY A 138 3.08 -6.49 19.21
N GLN A 139 2.70 -5.69 20.20
CA GLN A 139 3.63 -5.28 21.25
C GLN A 139 4.06 -6.50 22.07
N ASN A 140 5.36 -6.66 22.27
CA ASN A 140 5.89 -7.74 23.10
C ASN A 140 5.74 -7.37 24.58
N VAL A 141 4.97 -8.18 25.33
CA VAL A 141 4.73 -7.97 26.77
C VAL A 141 5.96 -8.23 27.64
N ASN A 142 6.92 -9.02 27.15
CA ASN A 142 8.13 -9.37 27.90
C ASN A 142 9.29 -8.40 27.65
N ILE A 143 9.27 -7.70 26.52
CA ILE A 143 10.30 -6.76 26.11
C ILE A 143 9.61 -5.44 25.71
N PRO A 144 9.32 -4.56 26.69
CA PRO A 144 8.65 -3.29 26.45
C PRO A 144 9.32 -2.48 25.35
N GLY A 145 8.51 -1.89 24.47
CA GLY A 145 8.99 -1.09 23.34
C GLY A 145 9.44 -1.90 22.12
N SER A 146 9.37 -3.23 22.17
CA SER A 146 9.60 -4.08 21.00
C SER A 146 8.29 -4.59 20.40
N PHE A 147 8.29 -4.76 19.09
CA PHE A 147 7.19 -5.32 18.32
C PHE A 147 7.62 -6.62 17.66
N ILE A 148 6.73 -7.62 17.67
CA ILE A 148 6.90 -8.88 16.96
C ILE A 148 5.87 -8.99 15.86
N ILE A 149 6.22 -9.69 14.78
CA ILE A 149 5.25 -10.01 13.73
C ILE A 149 4.31 -11.07 14.30
N VAL A 150 3.02 -10.73 14.35
CA VAL A 150 1.93 -11.63 14.75
C VAL A 150 1.35 -12.32 13.53
N ASP A 151 1.28 -11.59 12.41
CA ASP A 151 0.71 -12.09 11.17
C ASP A 151 1.35 -11.40 9.95
N ALA A 152 1.41 -12.12 8.84
CA ALA A 152 1.91 -11.63 7.56
C ALA A 152 1.24 -12.38 6.42
N GLU A 153 0.53 -11.64 5.57
CA GLU A 153 -0.27 -12.18 4.48
C GLU A 153 -0.01 -11.42 3.19
N THR A 154 -0.14 -12.09 2.06
CA THR A 154 -0.02 -11.49 0.73
C THR A 154 -1.27 -11.75 -0.09
N SER A 155 -1.61 -10.79 -0.94
CA SER A 155 -2.75 -10.86 -1.84
C SER A 155 -2.42 -10.19 -3.17
N GLY A 156 -3.27 -10.36 -4.17
CA GLY A 156 -3.10 -9.75 -5.50
C GLY A 156 -3.06 -10.77 -6.63
N THR A 157 -3.21 -10.24 -7.84
CA THR A 157 -3.37 -11.02 -9.06
C THR A 157 -2.05 -11.37 -9.73
N GLY A 158 -1.01 -10.54 -9.54
CA GLY A 158 0.21 -10.61 -10.36
C GLY A 158 -0.04 -10.34 -11.85
N ASP A 159 -1.18 -9.73 -12.20
CA ASP A 159 -1.55 -9.47 -13.60
C ASP A 159 -0.51 -8.56 -14.28
N ALA A 160 -0.12 -8.94 -15.50
CA ALA A 160 0.72 -8.11 -16.34
C ALA A 160 -0.03 -6.83 -16.76
N THR A 161 0.69 -5.73 -16.94
CA THR A 161 0.09 -4.43 -17.26
C THR A 161 0.78 -3.75 -18.43
N ALA A 162 0.00 -3.02 -19.23
CA ALA A 162 0.48 -2.11 -20.27
C ALA A 162 0.31 -0.63 -19.86
N MET A 163 0.05 -0.38 -18.57
CA MET A 163 -0.17 0.96 -18.02
C MET A 163 1.09 1.83 -18.00
N ASP A 164 0.85 3.14 -17.98
CA ASP A 164 1.89 4.14 -17.79
C ASP A 164 2.38 4.22 -16.34
N LYS A 165 1.56 3.84 -15.35
CA LYS A 165 1.89 3.98 -13.94
C LYS A 165 1.41 2.79 -13.12
N LEU A 166 2.18 2.46 -12.09
CA LEU A 166 1.74 1.61 -10.99
C LEU A 166 1.73 2.42 -9.71
N HIS A 167 0.62 2.37 -9.00
CA HIS A 167 0.46 3.11 -7.76
C HIS A 167 0.87 2.24 -6.58
N TRP A 168 1.80 2.72 -5.77
CA TRP A 168 2.15 2.11 -4.50
C TRP A 168 1.54 2.94 -3.36
N THR A 169 0.64 2.32 -2.61
CA THR A 169 0.02 2.90 -1.43
C THR A 169 0.49 2.14 -0.20
N ARG A 170 1.19 2.82 0.70
CA ARG A 170 1.54 2.30 2.02
C ARG A 170 0.60 2.90 3.05
N LEU A 171 -0.07 2.07 3.83
CA LEU A 171 -0.96 2.45 4.92
C LEU A 171 -0.47 1.79 6.21
N ILE A 172 -0.34 2.58 7.27
CA ILE A 172 -0.09 2.08 8.61
C ILE A 172 -1.26 2.48 9.48
N VAL A 173 -1.95 1.49 10.04
CA VAL A 173 -3.09 1.66 10.94
C VAL A 173 -2.68 1.19 12.32
N TYR A 174 -2.98 2.00 13.32
CA TYR A 174 -2.68 1.68 14.69
C TYR A 174 -3.95 1.20 15.37
N GLY A 175 -3.90 0.06 16.06
CA GLY A 175 -5.00 -0.39 16.89
C GLY A 175 -5.34 0.64 17.96
N ALA A 176 -6.49 0.47 18.61
CA ALA A 176 -6.94 1.36 19.67
C ALA A 176 -5.84 1.57 20.72
N ALA A 177 -5.48 2.83 20.96
CA ALA A 177 -4.57 3.22 22.03
C ALA A 177 -5.38 3.87 23.16
N ALA A 178 -4.98 3.62 24.41
CA ALA A 178 -5.67 4.16 25.58
C ALA A 178 -5.35 5.64 25.86
N THR A 179 -4.29 6.18 25.26
CA THR A 179 -3.75 7.52 25.49
C THR A 179 -3.12 8.08 24.21
N ALA A 180 -2.65 9.33 24.24
CA ALA A 180 -1.83 9.89 23.16
C ALA A 180 -0.66 8.96 22.83
N ALA A 181 -0.38 8.79 21.54
CA ALA A 181 0.67 7.90 21.03
C ALA A 181 1.48 8.63 19.95
N ASP A 182 2.80 8.65 20.15
CA ASP A 182 3.76 9.00 19.10
C ASP A 182 4.05 7.74 18.29
N ILE A 183 3.96 7.86 16.97
CA ILE A 183 4.03 6.72 16.09
C ILE A 183 4.88 6.99 14.88
N GLU A 184 5.71 6.00 14.54
CA GLU A 184 6.72 6.11 13.51
C GLU A 184 6.50 5.09 12.40
N ALA A 185 6.41 5.57 11.16
CA ALA A 185 6.55 4.78 9.97
C ALA A 185 8.03 4.67 9.60
N SER A 186 8.54 3.44 9.52
CA SER A 186 9.90 3.16 9.08
C SER A 186 10.11 3.50 7.60
N ALA A 187 11.34 3.90 7.26
CA ALA A 187 11.74 4.02 5.86
C ALA A 187 11.64 2.65 5.18
N THR A 188 11.09 2.64 3.96
CA THR A 188 10.76 1.40 3.26
C THR A 188 11.15 1.49 1.79
N ASN A 189 11.77 0.43 1.26
CA ASN A 189 12.02 0.25 -0.16
C ASN A 189 11.03 -0.76 -0.74
N LEU A 190 10.44 -0.41 -1.88
CA LEU A 190 9.77 -1.35 -2.77
C LEU A 190 10.76 -1.75 -3.86
N VAL A 191 10.98 -3.05 -4.00
CA VAL A 191 11.77 -3.65 -5.08
C VAL A 191 10.86 -4.52 -5.93
N VAL A 192 10.81 -4.25 -7.23
CA VAL A 192 9.99 -5.00 -8.19
C VAL A 192 10.88 -5.65 -9.23
N SER A 193 10.77 -6.96 -9.35
CA SER A 193 11.37 -7.72 -10.45
C SER A 193 10.35 -7.83 -11.57
N ALA A 194 10.67 -7.28 -12.73
CA ALA A 194 9.79 -7.26 -13.88
C ALA A 194 10.51 -7.72 -15.15
N VAL A 195 9.73 -8.15 -16.12
CA VAL A 195 10.17 -8.47 -17.47
C VAL A 195 9.29 -7.72 -18.44
N THR A 196 9.90 -7.03 -19.40
CA THR A 196 9.15 -6.40 -20.48
C THR A 196 9.26 -7.24 -21.73
N ALA A 197 8.16 -7.39 -22.46
CA ALA A 197 8.16 -8.05 -23.76
C ALA A 197 7.11 -7.44 -24.69
N LYS A 198 7.34 -7.57 -25.99
CA LYS A 198 6.33 -7.20 -27.00
C LYS A 198 5.35 -8.36 -27.17
N GLU A 199 4.08 -8.09 -26.89
CA GLU A 199 2.97 -9.01 -27.13
C GLU A 199 2.45 -8.88 -28.57
N LYS A 200 1.53 -9.77 -28.98
CA LYS A 200 0.79 -9.58 -30.23
C LYS A 200 -0.10 -8.34 -30.09
N ASP A 201 -0.19 -7.51 -31.13
CA ASP A 201 -0.89 -6.21 -31.11
C ASP A 201 -2.30 -6.30 -30.52
N LEU A 202 -3.10 -7.32 -30.90
CA LEU A 202 -4.45 -7.51 -30.36
C LEU A 202 -4.45 -7.71 -28.83
N VAL A 203 -3.52 -8.51 -28.31
CA VAL A 203 -3.42 -8.80 -26.87
C VAL A 203 -2.99 -7.55 -26.10
N TRP A 204 -2.02 -6.82 -26.66
CA TRP A 204 -1.55 -5.56 -26.08
C TRP A 204 -2.66 -4.51 -26.02
N MET A 205 -3.42 -4.34 -27.11
CA MET A 205 -4.54 -3.39 -27.18
C MET A 205 -5.64 -3.73 -26.17
N GLU A 206 -6.01 -5.01 -26.03
CA GLU A 206 -6.99 -5.40 -25.02
C GLU A 206 -6.50 -5.18 -23.59
N ARG A 207 -5.20 -5.42 -23.33
CA ARG A 207 -4.60 -5.14 -22.02
C ARG A 207 -4.60 -3.65 -21.72
N LEU A 208 -4.19 -2.82 -22.69
CA LEU A 208 -4.21 -1.36 -22.58
C LEU A 208 -5.64 -0.84 -22.34
N ARG A 209 -6.61 -1.37 -23.07
CA ARG A 209 -8.03 -1.04 -22.87
C ARG A 209 -8.51 -1.41 -21.47
N ARG A 210 -8.21 -2.63 -20.99
CA ARG A 210 -8.55 -3.07 -19.62
C ARG A 210 -7.92 -2.13 -18.59
N SER A 211 -6.66 -1.76 -18.80
CA SER A 211 -5.95 -0.82 -17.95
C SER A 211 -6.68 0.53 -17.84
N TYR A 212 -7.05 1.16 -18.95
CA TYR A 212 -7.78 2.43 -18.90
C TYR A 212 -9.15 2.31 -18.22
N VAL A 213 -9.89 1.23 -18.46
CA VAL A 213 -11.19 1.00 -17.79
C VAL A 213 -11.04 0.86 -16.27
N LEU A 214 -9.94 0.25 -15.82
CA LEU A 214 -9.65 0.11 -14.39
C LEU A 214 -9.19 1.42 -13.75
N GLU A 215 -8.55 2.31 -14.53
CA GLU A 215 -8.15 3.65 -14.10
C GLU A 215 -9.36 4.60 -14.00
N ASP A 216 -10.22 4.61 -15.02
CA ASP A 216 -11.37 5.54 -15.15
C ASP A 216 -12.49 5.30 -14.12
N ARG A 217 -12.51 4.12 -13.48
CA ARG A 217 -13.50 3.74 -12.47
C ARG A 217 -13.47 4.57 -11.17
N THR A 218 -12.60 5.58 -11.06
CA THR A 218 -12.46 6.43 -9.86
C THR A 218 -13.18 7.77 -9.90
N ASP A 219 -13.74 8.19 -11.04
CA ASP A 219 -14.28 9.54 -11.20
C ASP A 219 -15.83 9.61 -11.11
N VAL A 220 -16.47 8.65 -10.44
CA VAL A 220 -17.93 8.64 -10.19
C VAL A 220 -18.27 8.46 -8.71
#